data_AF-A0A3B7QTW1-F1
#
_entry.id   AF-A0A3B7QTW1-F1
#
_cell.length_a   1.000
_cell.length_b   1.000
_cell.length_c   1.000
_cell.angle_alpha   90.00
_cell.angle_beta   90.00
_cell.angle_gamma   90.00
#
_symmetry.space_group_name_H-M   'P 1'
#
loop_
_entity.id
_entity.type
_entity.pdbx_description
1 polymer ?
#
loop_
_entity_poly.entity_id
_entity_poly.type
_entity_poly.pdbx_seq_one_letter_code
_entity_poly.pdbx_strand_id
1 'polypeptide(L)'
;MAGKIRLDEGQYVKLKQLNLRMLATMDDLKERFAADPEIRDVRMAEAQVSYNMELALMLRPAQLTAMQKSQETMTALGSISQQ
;
A
#
# COMPACT_ATOMS: atom_id res chain seq x y z
N MET A 1 20.48 5.51 -0.29
CA MET A 1 19.52 6.49 -0.84
C MET A 1 18.28 5.74 -1.29
N ALA A 2 17.16 5.85 -0.59
CA ALA A 2 15.90 5.21 -0.96
C ALA A 2 15.41 5.82 -2.28
N GLY A 3 15.35 5.01 -3.34
CA GLY A 3 14.95 5.46 -4.67
C GLY A 3 13.49 5.86 -4.68
N LYS A 4 13.20 7.17 -4.70
CA LYS A 4 11.85 7.67 -4.97
C LYS A 4 11.44 7.21 -6.37
N ILE A 5 10.33 6.48 -6.47
CA ILE A 5 9.74 6.11 -7.75
C ILE A 5 9.38 7.41 -8.48
N ARG A 6 9.97 7.64 -9.65
CA ARG A 6 9.58 8.76 -10.51
C ARG A 6 8.32 8.36 -11.25
N LEU A 7 7.19 8.91 -10.82
CA LEU A 7 5.90 8.80 -11.48
C LEU A 7 5.76 9.92 -12.50
N ASP A 8 5.14 9.63 -13.64
CA ASP A 8 4.60 10.70 -14.47
C ASP A 8 3.30 11.26 -13.88
N GLU A 9 2.85 12.38 -14.41
CA GLU A 9 1.70 13.12 -13.86
C GLU A 9 0.40 12.29 -13.89
N GLY A 10 0.20 11.49 -14.95
CA GLY A 10 -0.95 10.59 -15.06
C GLY A 10 -0.89 9.46 -14.03
N GLN A 11 0.28 8.87 -13.80
CA GLN A 11 0.52 7.88 -12.75
C GLN A 11 0.33 8.48 -11.36
N TYR A 12 0.76 9.73 -11.14
CA TYR A 12 0.60 10.41 -9.86
C TYR A 12 -0.87 10.65 -9.49
N VAL A 13 -1.68 11.16 -10.44
CA VAL A 13 -3.11 11.39 -10.20
C VAL A 13 -3.82 10.09 -9.86
N LYS A 14 -3.55 9.01 -10.62
CA LYS A 14 -4.13 7.69 -10.37
C LYS A 14 -3.68 7.10 -9.02
N LEU A 15 -2.41 7.23 -8.66
CA LEU A 15 -1.91 6.79 -7.36
C LEU A 15 -2.60 7.53 -6.21
N LYS A 16 -2.76 8.85 -6.35
CA LYS A 16 -3.44 9.67 -5.33
C LYS A 16 -4.90 9.22 -5.15
N GLN A 17 -5.61 8.97 -6.25
CA GLN A 17 -6.98 8.46 -6.20
C GLN A 17 -7.05 7.07 -5.54
N LEU A 18 -6.13 6.18 -5.90
CA LEU A 18 -6.03 4.84 -5.31
C LEU A 18 -5.76 4.91 -3.80
N ASN A 19 -4.87 5.79 -3.35
CA ASN A 19 -4.60 6.02 -1.93
C ASN A 19 -5.82 6.53 -1.16
N LEU A 20 -6.53 7.51 -1.73
CA LEU A 20 -7.74 8.04 -1.09
C LEU A 20 -8.83 6.97 -0.98
N ARG A 21 -9.00 6.15 -2.01
CA ARG A 21 -9.94 5.01 -1.98
C ARG A 21 -9.54 4.00 -0.91
N MET A 22 -8.26 3.68 -0.79
CA MET A 22 -7.76 2.77 0.25
C MET A 22 -8.06 3.30 1.65
N LEU A 23 -7.78 4.58 1.92
CA LEU A 23 -8.08 5.21 3.22
C LEU A 23 -9.57 5.15 3.54
N ALA A 24 -10.43 5.56 2.60
CA ALA A 24 -11.88 5.48 2.77
C ALA A 24 -12.37 4.05 3.02
N THR A 25 -11.80 3.07 2.31
CA THR A 25 -12.14 1.64 2.49
C THR A 25 -11.72 1.15 3.87
N MET A 26 -10.52 1.51 4.34
CA MET A 26 -10.04 1.14 5.67
C MET A 26 -10.92 1.72 6.77
N ASP A 27 -11.36 2.96 6.63
CA ASP A 27 -12.22 3.61 7.61
C ASP A 27 -13.64 3.00 7.62
N ASP A 28 -14.22 2.71 6.44
CA ASP A 28 -15.48 1.96 6.32
C ASP A 28 -15.38 0.58 6.98
N LEU A 29 -14.30 -0.17 6.73
CA LEU A 29 -14.09 -1.50 7.32
C LEU A 29 -13.96 -1.44 8.85
N LYS A 30 -13.29 -0.42 9.39
CA LYS A 30 -13.18 -0.23 10.84
C LYS A 30 -14.53 0.03 11.48
N GLU A 31 -15.34 0.88 10.88
CA GLU A 31 -16.69 1.19 11.38
C GLU A 31 -17.62 -0.02 11.26
N ARG A 32 -17.64 -0.64 10.08
CA ARG A 32 -18.56 -1.73 9.74
C ARG A 32 -18.30 -3.01 10.54
N PHE A 33 -17.04 -3.31 10.84
CA PHE A 33 -16.64 -4.50 11.59
C PHE A 33 -16.11 -4.16 12.99
N ALA A 34 -16.55 -3.03 13.57
CA ALA A 34 -16.15 -2.62 14.92
C ALA A 34 -16.46 -3.67 16.00
N ALA A 35 -17.55 -4.43 15.82
CA ALA A 35 -17.97 -5.49 16.74
C ALA A 35 -17.26 -6.83 16.51
N ASP A 36 -16.61 -7.03 15.36
CA ASP A 36 -16.03 -8.30 14.94
C ASP A 36 -14.54 -8.12 14.54
N PRO A 37 -13.62 -8.03 15.51
CA PRO A 37 -12.22 -7.69 15.24
C PRO A 37 -11.51 -8.69 14.31
N GLU A 38 -11.79 -9.98 14.43
CA GLU A 38 -11.18 -11.01 13.56
C GLU A 38 -11.61 -10.83 12.10
N ILE A 39 -12.89 -10.56 11.85
CA ILE A 39 -13.41 -10.32 10.51
C ILE A 39 -12.84 -9.01 9.97
N ARG A 40 -12.80 -7.95 10.80
CA ARG A 40 -12.21 -6.67 10.43
C ARG A 40 -10.77 -6.86 9.94
N ASP A 41 -9.95 -7.58 10.69
CA ASP A 41 -8.53 -7.73 10.38
C ASP A 41 -8.32 -8.52 9.07
N VAL A 42 -9.11 -9.57 8.83
CA VAL A 42 -9.12 -10.29 7.54
C VAL A 42 -9.49 -9.37 6.38
N ARG A 43 -10.57 -8.59 6.51
CA ARG A 43 -11.02 -7.66 5.46
C ARG A 43 -10.01 -6.55 5.19
N MET A 44 -9.35 -6.05 6.22
CA MET A 44 -8.29 -5.06 6.09
C MET A 44 -7.08 -5.64 5.34
N ALA A 45 -6.69 -6.88 5.64
CA ALA A 45 -5.61 -7.56 4.91
C ALA A 45 -5.96 -7.78 3.43
N GLU A 46 -7.19 -8.21 3.14
CA GLU A 46 -7.70 -8.36 1.76
C GLU A 46 -7.65 -7.02 1.00
N ALA A 47 -8.14 -5.94 1.60
CA ALA A 47 -8.12 -4.60 1.00
C ALA A 47 -6.68 -4.12 0.72
N GLN A 48 -5.74 -4.42 1.63
CA GLN A 48 -4.33 -4.08 1.44
C GLN A 48 -3.69 -4.86 0.29
N VAL A 49 -4.04 -6.14 0.13
CA VAL A 49 -3.60 -6.97 -1.00
C VAL A 49 -4.14 -6.42 -2.31
N SER A 50 -5.43 -6.10 -2.40
CA SER A 50 -6.03 -5.52 -3.61
C SER A 50 -5.39 -4.19 -3.99
N TYR A 51 -5.16 -3.30 -3.01
CA TYR A 51 -4.45 -2.05 -3.23
C TYR A 51 -3.06 -2.28 -3.82
N ASN A 52 -2.29 -3.23 -3.28
CA ASN A 52 -0.95 -3.54 -3.76
C ASN A 52 -0.97 -4.11 -5.20
N MET A 53 -1.96 -4.91 -5.55
CA MET A 53 -2.14 -5.41 -6.92
C MET A 53 -2.47 -4.28 -7.89
N GLU A 54 -3.42 -3.40 -7.55
CA GLU A 54 -3.79 -2.25 -8.39
C GLU A 54 -2.60 -1.29 -8.58
N LEU A 55 -1.83 -1.05 -7.51
CA LEU A 55 -0.59 -0.28 -7.56
C LEU A 55 0.42 -0.93 -8.52
N ALA A 56 0.58 -2.25 -8.44
CA ALA A 56 1.53 -2.95 -9.28
C ALA A 56 1.16 -2.87 -10.78
N LEU A 57 -0.13 -2.92 -11.11
CA LEU A 57 -0.63 -2.77 -12.48
C LEU A 57 -0.43 -1.35 -13.06
N MET A 58 -0.31 -0.34 -12.20
CA MET A 58 -0.11 1.06 -12.61
C MET A 58 1.36 1.40 -12.92
N LEU A 59 2.29 0.65 -12.34
CA LEU A 59 3.72 0.91 -12.43
C LEU A 59 4.35 0.14 -13.59
N ARG A 60 5.26 0.80 -14.30
CA ARG A 60 6.13 0.13 -15.29
C ARG A 60 7.06 -0.85 -14.58
N PRO A 61 7.58 -1.90 -15.25
CA PRO A 61 8.49 -2.86 -14.65
C PRO A 61 9.70 -2.24 -13.93
N ALA A 62 10.32 -1.21 -14.51
CA ALA A 62 11.43 -0.49 -13.87
C ALA A 62 11.02 0.26 -12.59
N GLN A 63 9.77 0.71 -12.50
CA GLN A 63 9.20 1.37 -11.32
C GLN A 63 8.81 0.35 -10.24
N LEU A 64 8.37 -0.86 -10.64
CA LEU A 64 8.10 -1.98 -9.73
C LEU A 64 9.36 -2.44 -8.99
N THR A 65 10.49 -2.60 -9.69
CA THR A 65 11.77 -2.98 -9.07
C THR A 65 12.24 -1.94 -8.06
N ALA A 66 12.03 -0.65 -8.35
CA ALA A 66 12.33 0.42 -7.40
C ALA A 66 11.41 0.37 -6.17
N MET A 67 10.13 0.04 -6.35
CA MET A 67 9.16 -0.13 -5.26
C MET A 67 9.53 -1.29 -4.35
N GLN A 68 9.81 -2.47 -4.90
CA GLN A 68 10.19 -3.67 -4.14
C GLN A 68 11.42 -3.41 -3.29
N LYS A 69 12.47 -2.82 -3.88
CA LYS A 69 13.70 -2.45 -3.16
C LYS A 69 13.45 -1.45 -2.03
N SER A 70 12.50 -0.52 -2.23
CA SER A 70 12.12 0.44 -1.20
C SER A 70 11.36 -0.21 -0.04
N GLN A 71 10.46 -1.17 -0.34
CA GLN A 71 9.70 -1.91 0.66
C GLN A 71 10.63 -2.79 1.49
N GLU A 72 11.54 -3.55 0.86
CA GLU A 72 12.56 -4.37 1.52
C GLU A 72 13.46 -3.55 2.46
N THR A 73 13.87 -2.35 2.02
CA THR A 73 14.68 -1.46 2.85
C THR A 73 13.88 -0.95 4.06
N MET A 74 12.59 -0.65 3.87
CA MET A 74 11.72 -0.14 4.93
C MET A 74 11.36 -1.22 5.95
N THR A 75 11.11 -2.45 5.52
CA THR A 75 10.94 -3.60 6.43
C THR A 75 12.24 -3.98 7.14
N ALA A 76 13.39 -3.90 6.46
CA ALA A 76 14.70 -4.13 7.09
C ALA A 76 15.07 -3.05 8.12
N LEU A 77 14.75 -1.77 7.85
CA LEU A 77 14.94 -0.71 8.83
C LEU A 77 14.00 -0.88 10.03
N GLY A 78 12.74 -1.25 9.80
CA GLY A 78 11.77 -1.53 10.85
C GLY A 78 12.15 -2.71 11.75
N SER A 79 12.82 -3.74 11.20
CA SER A 79 13.33 -4.88 11.98
C SER A 79 14.64 -4.60 12.71
N ILE A 80 15.51 -3.71 12.19
CA ILE A 80 16.73 -3.27 12.86
C ILE A 80 16.44 -2.35 14.05
N SER A 81 15.39 -1.52 13.99
CA SER A 81 14.99 -0.63 15.08
C SER A 81 14.30 -1.31 16.29
N GLN A 82 14.26 -2.64 16.33
CA GLN A 82 13.71 -3.46 17.42
C GLN A 82 14.80 -4.28 18.16
N GLN A 83 16.10 -3.97 17.95
CA GLN A 83 17.23 -4.60 18.66
C GLN A 83 18.03 -3.60 19.50
#